data_AF-A0A2V8ICU4-F1
#
_entry.id   AF-A0A2V8ICU4-F1
#
_cell.length_a   1.000
_cell.length_b   1.000
_cell.length_c   1.000
_cell.angle_alpha   90.00
_cell.angle_beta   90.00
_cell.angle_gamma   90.00
#
_symmetry.space_group_name_H-M   'P 1'
#
loop_
_entity.id
_entity.type
_entity.pdbx_description
1 polymer ?
#
loop_
_entity_poly.entity_id
_entity_poly.type
_entity_poly.pdbx_seq_one_letter_code
_entity_poly.pdbx_strand_id
1 'polypeptide(L)' 'MLVDSHAHLDDPRFNDDREGVLERAWDAGVRKILTIGNGSGPDQMGCGIAIAEA' A
#
# COMPACT_ATOMS: atom_id res chain seq x y z
N MET A 1 1.70 -8.66 16.31
CA MET A 1 2.02 -8.46 14.88
C MET A 1 0.74 -8.60 14.10
N LEU A 2 0.31 -7.53 13.43
CA LEU A 2 -0.88 -7.52 12.58
C LEU A 2 -0.47 -7.58 11.11
N VAL A 3 -1.35 -8.18 10.30
CA VAL A 3 -1.27 -8.17 8.85
C VAL A 3 -2.52 -7.44 8.36
N ASP A 4 -2.34 -6.36 7.62
CA ASP A 4 -3.42 -5.78 6.84
C ASP A 4 -3.56 -6.64 5.57
N SER A 5 -4.63 -7.42 5.51
CA SER A 5 -4.88 -8.34 4.42
C SER A 5 -5.42 -7.66 3.16
N HIS A 6 -5.80 -6.38 3.20
CA HIS A 6 -6.35 -5.67 2.04
C HIS A 6 -6.21 -4.16 2.20
N ALA A 7 -5.28 -3.55 1.45
CA ALA A 7 -5.14 -2.10 1.38
C ALA A 7 -4.98 -1.61 -0.06
N HIS A 8 -5.46 -0.41 -0.34
CA HIS A 8 -5.24 0.31 -1.61
C HIS A 8 -4.16 1.38 -1.43
N LEU A 9 -2.92 0.97 -1.21
CA LEU A 9 -1.77 1.89 -1.12
C LEU A 9 -1.38 2.48 -2.49
N ASP A 10 -1.93 1.93 -3.56
CA ASP A 10 -1.85 2.42 -4.94
C ASP A 10 -2.76 3.62 -5.22
N ASP A 11 -3.70 3.94 -4.32
CA ASP A 11 -4.58 5.10 -4.46
C ASP A 11 -3.77 6.41 -4.51
N PRO A 12 -3.98 7.27 -5.53
CA PRO A 12 -3.26 8.54 -5.69
C PRO A 12 -3.32 9.46 -4.47
N ARG A 13 -4.33 9.34 -3.60
CA ARG A 13 -4.45 10.13 -2.36
C ARG A 13 -3.28 9.95 -1.40
N PHE A 14 -2.50 8.87 -1.55
CA PHE A 14 -1.35 8.56 -0.72
C PHE A 14 -0.01 8.95 -1.36
N ASN A 15 0.01 9.50 -2.58
CA ASN A 15 1.27 9.83 -3.26
C ASN A 15 2.15 10.81 -2.47
N ASP A 16 1.54 11.75 -1.76
CA ASP A 16 2.27 12.80 -1.04
C ASP A 16 2.79 12.37 0.34
N ASP A 17 2.24 11.30 0.95
CA ASP A 17 2.56 10.87 2.32
C ASP A 17 2.56 9.33 2.49
N ARG A 18 2.96 8.57 1.45
CA ARG A 18 2.94 7.09 1.56
C ARG A 18 3.88 6.58 2.65
N GLU A 19 5.06 7.17 2.77
CA GLU A 19 6.02 6.80 3.81
C GLU A 19 5.46 7.04 5.22
N GLY A 20 4.85 8.21 5.47
CA GLY A 20 4.23 8.51 6.76
C GLY A 20 3.03 7.60 7.07
N VAL A 21 2.27 7.16 6.07
CA VAL A 21 1.22 6.13 6.25
C VAL A 21 1.83 4.82 6.74
N LEU A 22 2.94 4.37 6.14
CA LEU A 22 3.63 3.13 6.53
C LEU A 22 4.22 3.25 7.93
N GLU A 23 4.87 4.37 8.27
CA GLU A 23 5.39 4.61 9.62
C GLU A 23 4.30 4.51 10.68
N ARG A 24 3.16 5.18 10.47
CA ARG A 24 2.02 5.09 11.40
C ARG A 24 1.47 3.67 11.53
N ALA A 25 1.40 2.93 10.42
CA ALA A 25 0.99 1.52 10.45
C ALA A 25 2.01 0.69 11.26
N TRP A 26 3.30 1.01 11.17
CA TRP A 26 4.35 0.29 11.89
C TRP A 26 4.27 0.62 13.39
N ASP A 27 4.03 1.87 13.76
CA ASP A 27 3.80 2.22 15.17
C ASP A 27 2.58 1.50 15.76
N ALA A 28 1.53 1.27 14.94
CA ALA A 28 0.33 0.53 15.33
C ALA A 28 0.49 -1.00 15.37
N GLY A 29 1.67 -1.55 15.02
CA GLY A 29 1.92 -3.00 15.07
C GLY A 29 1.51 -3.78 13.82
N VAL A 30 1.07 -3.11 12.74
CA VAL A 30 0.93 -3.70 11.40
C VAL A 30 2.33 -3.88 10.83
N ARG A 31 2.69 -5.09 10.41
CA ARG A 31 4.06 -5.38 9.90
C ARG A 31 4.07 -5.98 8.50
N LYS A 32 2.88 -6.25 7.96
CA LYS A 32 2.68 -6.70 6.59
C LYS A 32 1.39 -6.07 6.08
N ILE A 33 1.43 -5.59 4.85
CA ILE A 33 0.28 -5.03 4.15
C ILE A 33 0.20 -5.70 2.79
N LEU A 34 -0.96 -6.25 2.44
CA LEU A 34 -1.26 -6.72 1.09
C LEU A 34 -1.90 -5.58 0.30
N THR A 35 -1.10 -4.94 -0.55
CA THR A 35 -1.58 -3.90 -1.48
C THR A 35 -2.31 -4.53 -2.67
N ILE A 36 -3.54 -4.09 -2.91
CA ILE A 36 -4.33 -4.51 -4.06
C ILE A 36 -4.09 -3.53 -5.20
N GLY A 37 -3.19 -3.90 -6.12
CA GLY A 37 -2.96 -3.13 -7.33
C GLY A 37 -4.17 -3.24 -8.27
N ASN A 38 -4.90 -2.15 -8.44
CA ASN A 38 -5.92 -2.03 -9.47
C ASN A 38 -5.78 -0.73 -10.29
N GLY A 39 -5.03 0.25 -9.78
CA GLY A 39 -4.85 1.54 -10.43
C GLY A 39 -6.18 2.15 -10.87
N SER A 40 -6.27 2.53 -12.14
CA SER A 40 -7.47 3.06 -12.78
C SER A 40 -8.22 2.02 -13.63
N GLY A 41 -7.77 0.76 -13.66
CA GLY A 41 -8.36 -0.28 -14.49
C GLY A 41 -7.48 -1.53 -14.66
N PRO A 42 -7.98 -2.56 -15.37
CA PRO A 42 -7.34 -3.88 -15.48
C PRO A 42 -5.89 -3.83 -15.99
N ASP A 43 -5.59 -2.90 -16.90
CA ASP A 43 -4.25 -2.73 -17.47
C ASP A 43 -3.20 -2.23 -16.46
N GLN A 44 -3.65 -1.78 -15.27
CA GLN A 44 -2.80 -1.23 -14.21
C GLN A 44 -2.73 -2.11 -12.97
N MET A 45 -3.22 -3.36 -13.01
CA MET A 45 -3.23 -4.26 -11.86
C MET A 45 -1.83 -4.53 -11.26
N GLY A 46 -0.76 -4.33 -12.04
CA GLY A 46 0.62 -4.46 -11.57
C GLY A 46 1.15 -3.27 -10.75
N CYS A 47 0.40 -2.18 -10.59
CA CYS A 47 0.90 -0.95 -9.94
C CYS A 47 1.35 -1.16 -8.48
N GLY A 48 0.82 -2.16 -7.78
CA GLY A 48 1.24 -2.51 -6.42
C GLY A 48 2.66 -3.08 -6.32
N ILE A 49 3.25 -3.58 -7.40
CA ILE A 49 4.60 -4.18 -7.40
C ILE A 49 5.65 -3.11 -7.06
N ALA A 50 5.60 -1.95 -7.73
CA ALA A 50 6.54 -0.86 -7.49
C ALA A 50 6.48 -0.33 -6.05
N ILE A 51 5.31 -0.41 -5.40
CA ILE A 51 5.13 -0.02 -4.00
C ILE A 51 5.79 -1.03 -3.05
N ALA A 52 5.82 -2.31 -3.41
CA ALA A 52 6.42 -3.37 -2.58
C ALA A 52 7.96 -3.42 -2.69
N GLU A 53 8.53 -2.85 -3.75
CA GLU A 53 9.98 -2.83 -4.02
C GLU A 53 10.69 -1.56 -3.52
N ALA A 54 9.93 -0.53 -3.14
CA ALA A 54 10.42 0.74 -2.58
C ALA A 54 10.82 0.59 -1.11
#